data_AF-A0A6P1GDA8-F1
#
_entry.id   AF-A0A6P1GDA8-F1
#
_cell.length_a   1.000
_cell.length_b   1.000
_cell.length_c   1.000
_cell.angle_alpha   90.00
_cell.angle_beta   90.00
_cell.angle_gamma   90.00
#
_symmetry.space_group_name_H-M   'P 1'
#
loop_
_entity.id
_entity.type
_entity.pdbx_description
1 polymer ?
#
loop_
_entity_poly.entity_id
_entity_poly.type
_entity_poly.pdbx_seq_one_letter_code
_entity_poly.pdbx_strand_id
1 'polypeptide(L)'
;MTDVTAPGAPARLYSQTDYDERGNFQYQGDLYRSGEDLPSLASRMGRHLADQFILTRFAISTSKFAGGRKVTAEILDTPADLTDRDRQNAFIVDVRDQMERFGFTCANALQGFHSCSFFCEAWIGRAYWAALAKRRGPRNPVEALVSLAAFKKRVKPGDTLKLIDAPAGHRSLGTTRTITKVRSGDLILEGRSHLDFPRAAAFACDGKLVRISIGSDHDPDAHLLYEWRAAA
;
A
#
# COMPACT_ATOMS: atom_id res chain seq x y z
N MET A 1 -25.75 8.40 26.36
CA MET A 1 -27.03 8.85 25.80
C MET A 1 -27.01 8.44 24.34
N THR A 2 -27.90 7.54 23.94
CA THR A 2 -27.94 6.94 22.60
C THR A 2 -28.23 8.01 21.56
N ASP A 3 -27.26 8.28 20.69
CA ASP A 3 -27.41 9.21 19.58
C ASP A 3 -28.34 8.56 18.54
N VAL A 4 -29.57 9.06 18.47
CA VAL A 4 -30.56 8.64 17.48
C VAL A 4 -30.08 9.22 16.15
N THR A 5 -29.56 8.35 15.29
CA THR A 5 -29.06 8.71 13.96
C THR A 5 -30.20 9.34 13.16
N ALA A 6 -30.05 10.61 12.78
CA ALA A 6 -30.99 11.28 11.89
C ALA A 6 -31.03 10.55 10.53
N PRO A 7 -32.22 10.30 9.95
CA PRO A 7 -32.32 9.59 8.67
C PRO A 7 -31.67 10.41 7.56
N GLY A 8 -30.59 9.88 6.98
CA GLY A 8 -29.83 10.51 5.90
C GLY A 8 -28.39 10.90 6.26
N ALA A 9 -27.99 10.85 7.53
CA ALA A 9 -26.58 10.94 7.89
C ALA A 9 -25.86 9.62 7.50
N PRO A 10 -24.67 9.67 6.85
CA PRO A 10 -23.89 8.46 6.61
C PRO A 10 -23.62 7.75 7.95
N ALA A 11 -23.73 6.42 7.96
CA ALA A 11 -23.45 5.64 9.16
C ALA A 11 -22.04 6.00 9.67
N ARG A 12 -21.98 6.61 10.85
CA ARG A 12 -20.74 7.07 11.45
C ARG A 12 -19.82 5.87 11.68
N LEU A 13 -18.58 5.97 11.20
CA LEU A 13 -17.57 4.97 11.48
C LEU A 13 -17.25 4.98 12.98
N TYR A 14 -17.11 3.81 13.60
CA TYR A 14 -16.63 3.67 14.98
C TYR A 14 -15.27 4.34 15.17
N SER A 15 -14.42 4.28 14.14
CA SER A 15 -13.13 4.98 14.09
C SER A 15 -13.22 6.52 14.12
N GLN A 16 -14.42 7.08 13.95
CA GLN A 16 -14.69 8.52 13.96
C GLN A 16 -15.48 8.97 15.20
N THR A 17 -15.44 8.21 16.30
CA THR A 17 -16.06 8.63 17.57
C THR A 17 -15.32 9.86 18.14
N ASP A 18 -16.05 10.90 18.55
CA ASP A 18 -15.45 12.12 19.08
C ASP A 18 -14.99 11.94 20.53
N TYR A 19 -14.04 12.79 20.93
CA TYR A 19 -13.73 13.01 22.34
C TYR A 19 -14.80 13.92 22.96
N ASP A 20 -15.14 13.69 24.23
CA ASP A 20 -15.91 14.65 25.00
C ASP A 20 -15.07 15.90 25.36
N GLU A 21 -15.73 16.91 25.92
CA GLU A 21 -15.08 18.17 26.34
C GLU A 21 -13.97 17.99 27.38
N ARG A 22 -13.90 16.82 28.04
CA ARG A 22 -12.90 16.46 29.04
C ARG A 22 -11.80 15.56 28.48
N GLY A 23 -11.78 15.36 27.15
CA GLY A 23 -10.82 14.52 26.45
C GLY A 23 -11.04 13.01 26.66
N ASN A 24 -12.19 12.58 27.19
CA ASN A 24 -12.55 11.17 27.25
C ASN A 24 -13.02 10.70 25.88
N PHE A 25 -12.55 9.52 25.50
CA PHE A 25 -13.01 8.79 24.33
C PHE A 25 -13.48 7.43 24.79
N GLN A 26 -14.71 7.09 24.46
CA GLN A 26 -15.27 5.79 24.76
C GLN A 26 -16.13 5.32 23.58
N TYR A 27 -15.81 4.14 23.05
CA TYR A 27 -16.76 3.39 22.25
C TYR A 27 -16.77 1.93 22.69
N GLN A 28 -17.92 1.30 22.47
CA GLN A 28 -18.08 -0.13 22.56
C GLN A 28 -18.82 -0.57 21.29
N GLY A 29 -18.20 -1.49 20.55
CA GLY A 29 -18.78 -2.05 19.35
C GLY A 29 -20.01 -2.91 19.67
N ASP A 30 -20.95 -2.94 18.74
CA ASP A 30 -22.21 -3.67 18.87
C ASP A 30 -22.03 -5.21 18.85
N LEU A 31 -20.91 -5.70 18.31
CA LEU A 31 -20.54 -7.11 18.28
C LEU A 31 -19.58 -7.51 19.41
N TYR A 32 -19.28 -6.61 20.34
CA TYR A 32 -18.39 -6.89 21.47
C TYR A 32 -18.95 -7.98 22.39
N ARG A 33 -18.07 -8.87 22.88
CA ARG A 33 -18.38 -9.90 23.87
C ARG A 33 -17.34 -9.87 24.98
N SER A 34 -17.81 -9.66 26.21
CA SER A 34 -16.92 -9.64 27.38
C SER A 34 -16.25 -11.01 27.58
N GLY A 35 -14.94 -11.00 27.83
CA GLY A 35 -14.16 -12.20 28.12
C GLY A 35 -13.91 -13.14 26.93
N GLU A 36 -14.23 -12.74 25.69
CA GLU A 36 -14.01 -13.58 24.51
C GLU A 36 -12.51 -13.85 24.28
N ASP A 37 -12.13 -15.12 24.12
CA ASP A 37 -10.75 -15.50 23.83
C ASP A 37 -10.31 -15.06 22.42
N LEU A 38 -9.00 -15.00 22.21
CA LEU A 38 -8.41 -14.40 21.00
C LEU A 38 -8.67 -15.22 19.73
N PRO A 39 -8.53 -16.56 19.73
CA PRO A 39 -8.97 -17.39 18.61
C PRO A 39 -10.46 -17.24 18.26
N SER A 40 -11.36 -17.28 19.26
CA SER A 40 -12.80 -17.13 19.02
C SER A 40 -13.15 -15.76 18.43
N LEU A 41 -12.57 -14.70 18.98
CA LEU A 41 -12.69 -13.33 18.44
C LEU A 41 -12.27 -13.28 16.98
N ALA A 42 -11.08 -13.78 16.65
CA ALA A 42 -10.53 -13.76 15.29
C ALA A 42 -11.38 -14.56 14.29
N SER A 43 -11.88 -15.73 14.71
CA SER A 43 -12.78 -16.55 13.88
C SER A 43 -14.11 -15.86 13.59
N ARG A 44 -14.70 -15.21 14.60
CA ARG A 44 -15.97 -14.48 14.44
C ARG A 44 -15.79 -13.21 13.60
N MET A 45 -14.70 -12.49 13.81
CA MET A 45 -14.32 -11.32 13.02
C MET A 45 -14.03 -11.70 11.56
N GLY A 46 -13.30 -12.79 11.32
CA GLY A 46 -13.01 -13.28 9.97
C GLY A 46 -14.27 -13.64 9.17
N ARG A 47 -15.25 -14.30 9.82
CA ARG A 47 -16.57 -14.55 9.21
C ARG A 47 -17.32 -13.26 8.90
N HIS A 48 -17.37 -12.34 9.86
CA HIS A 48 -18.01 -11.04 9.67
C HIS A 48 -17.41 -10.26 8.50
N LEU A 49 -16.09 -10.20 8.40
CA LEU A 49 -15.42 -9.53 7.27
C LEU A 49 -15.71 -10.22 5.93
N ALA A 50 -15.79 -11.55 5.89
CA ALA A 50 -16.18 -12.28 4.69
C ALA A 50 -17.64 -11.96 4.27
N ASP A 51 -18.54 -11.78 5.24
CA ASP A 51 -19.95 -11.43 4.98
C ASP A 51 -20.10 -9.96 4.53
N GLN A 52 -19.32 -9.03 5.11
CA GLN A 52 -19.36 -7.61 4.74
C GLN A 52 -18.66 -7.31 3.42
N PHE A 53 -17.58 -8.03 3.11
CA PHE A 53 -16.77 -7.84 1.91
C PHE A 53 -16.76 -9.12 1.07
N ILE A 54 -17.90 -9.46 0.49
CA ILE A 54 -18.17 -10.74 -0.21
C ILE A 54 -17.12 -11.10 -1.28
N LEU A 55 -16.53 -10.10 -1.94
CA LEU A 55 -15.53 -10.30 -3.00
C LEU A 55 -14.09 -10.10 -2.53
N THR A 56 -13.87 -9.95 -1.22
CA THR A 56 -12.55 -9.71 -0.63
C THR A 56 -12.10 -10.93 0.16
N ARG A 57 -10.84 -11.32 -0.03
CA ARG A 57 -10.20 -12.40 0.73
C ARG A 57 -9.30 -11.80 1.80
N PHE A 58 -9.40 -12.32 3.01
CA PHE A 58 -8.57 -11.90 4.14
C PHE A 58 -7.78 -13.08 4.72
N ALA A 59 -6.60 -12.79 5.27
CA ALA A 59 -5.98 -13.62 6.29
C ALA A 59 -6.12 -12.90 7.64
N ILE A 60 -6.69 -13.58 8.63
CA ILE A 60 -6.77 -13.08 10.00
C ILE A 60 -5.68 -13.73 10.83
N SER A 61 -4.91 -12.90 11.52
CA SER A 61 -3.88 -13.35 12.46
C SER A 61 -4.02 -12.63 13.79
N THR A 62 -3.46 -13.22 14.83
CA THR A 62 -3.54 -12.69 16.18
C THR A 62 -2.21 -12.76 16.89
N SER A 63 -1.92 -11.81 17.77
CA SER A 63 -0.74 -11.85 18.63
C SER A 63 -1.05 -11.35 20.04
N LYS A 64 -0.23 -11.75 21.01
CA LYS A 64 -0.25 -11.25 22.39
C LYS A 64 1.12 -10.63 22.70
N PHE A 65 1.12 -9.57 23.48
CA PHE A 65 2.31 -8.87 23.94
C PHE A 65 2.06 -8.26 25.32
N ALA A 66 3.11 -7.74 25.97
CA ALA A 66 3.01 -7.24 27.35
C ALA A 66 1.93 -6.15 27.54
N GLY A 67 1.62 -5.39 26.49
CA GLY A 67 0.61 -4.32 26.49
C GLY A 67 -0.78 -4.73 25.99
N GLY A 68 -1.01 -6.01 25.64
CA GLY A 68 -2.34 -6.47 25.23
C GLY A 68 -2.34 -7.57 24.16
N ARG A 69 -3.40 -7.56 23.36
CA ARG A 69 -3.65 -8.53 22.28
C ARG A 69 -3.97 -7.77 20.99
N LYS A 70 -3.54 -8.29 19.85
CA LYS A 70 -3.76 -7.69 18.53
C LYS A 70 -4.51 -8.66 17.63
N VAL A 71 -5.38 -8.11 16.78
CA VAL A 71 -5.96 -8.81 15.63
C VAL A 71 -5.58 -8.04 14.38
N THR A 72 -4.99 -8.74 13.41
CA THR A 72 -4.56 -8.18 12.13
C THR A 72 -5.34 -8.83 11.00
N ALA A 73 -5.91 -8.01 10.11
CA ALA A 73 -6.53 -8.42 8.86
C ALA A 73 -5.61 -8.06 7.66
N GLU A 74 -5.01 -9.06 7.04
CA GLU A 74 -4.30 -8.89 5.77
C GLU A 74 -5.27 -9.07 4.60
N ILE A 75 -5.36 -8.06 3.74
CA ILE A 75 -6.16 -8.10 2.51
C ILE A 75 -5.35 -8.88 1.46
N LEU A 76 -5.85 -10.06 1.08
CA LEU A 76 -5.17 -10.98 0.16
C LEU A 76 -5.64 -10.84 -1.28
N ASP A 77 -6.89 -10.44 -1.49
CA ASP A 77 -7.44 -10.20 -2.82
C ASP A 77 -8.73 -9.39 -2.70
N THR A 78 -9.00 -8.52 -3.68
CA THR A 78 -10.27 -7.81 -3.84
C THR A 78 -10.38 -7.32 -5.29
N PRO A 79 -11.59 -7.23 -5.88
CA PRO A 79 -11.75 -6.70 -7.24
C PRO A 79 -11.37 -5.21 -7.35
N ALA A 80 -11.40 -4.46 -6.24
CA ALA A 80 -11.06 -3.05 -6.23
C ALA A 80 -9.61 -2.80 -6.64
N ASP A 81 -9.39 -1.73 -7.40
CA ASP A 81 -8.06 -1.23 -7.72
C ASP A 81 -7.58 -0.28 -6.60
N LEU A 82 -6.79 -0.83 -5.68
CA LEU A 82 -6.15 -0.14 -4.57
C LEU A 82 -4.74 0.37 -4.92
N THR A 83 -4.39 0.61 -6.19
CA THR A 83 -3.09 1.25 -6.50
C THR A 83 -3.03 2.70 -6.01
N ASP A 84 -4.16 3.39 -6.04
CA ASP A 84 -4.27 4.78 -5.55
C ASP A 84 -4.24 4.85 -4.02
N ARG A 85 -3.46 5.78 -3.45
CA ARG A 85 -3.23 5.84 -2.01
C ARG A 85 -4.47 6.24 -1.22
N ASP A 86 -5.31 7.12 -1.76
CA ASP A 86 -6.54 7.52 -1.09
C ASP A 86 -7.52 6.35 -1.05
N ARG A 87 -7.62 5.58 -2.15
CA ARG A 87 -8.38 4.33 -2.18
C ARG A 87 -7.84 3.27 -1.21
N GLN A 88 -6.50 3.12 -1.10
CA GLN A 88 -5.89 2.21 -0.11
C GLN A 88 -6.33 2.59 1.30
N ASN A 89 -6.17 3.86 1.66
CA ASN A 89 -6.47 4.36 2.99
C ASN A 89 -7.97 4.21 3.30
N ALA A 90 -8.84 4.58 2.36
CA ALA A 90 -10.29 4.44 2.52
C ALA A 90 -10.68 2.97 2.76
N PHE A 91 -10.17 2.05 1.94
CA PHE A 91 -10.50 0.62 2.09
C PHE A 91 -9.96 0.03 3.39
N ILE A 92 -8.74 0.41 3.82
CA ILE A 92 -8.18 0.00 5.11
C ILE A 92 -9.03 0.53 6.27
N VAL A 93 -9.50 1.78 6.18
CA VAL A 93 -10.37 2.39 7.19
C VAL A 93 -11.70 1.64 7.27
N ASP A 94 -12.33 1.32 6.15
CA ASP A 94 -13.59 0.55 6.10
C ASP A 94 -13.44 -0.82 6.75
N VAL A 95 -12.35 -1.54 6.45
CA VAL A 95 -12.06 -2.85 7.06
C VAL A 95 -11.85 -2.71 8.56
N ARG A 96 -11.02 -1.74 8.99
CA ARG A 96 -10.78 -1.50 10.42
C ARG A 96 -12.07 -1.15 11.15
N ASP A 97 -12.94 -0.37 10.55
CA ASP A 97 -14.22 -0.01 11.15
C ASP A 97 -15.08 -1.24 11.46
N GLN A 98 -15.13 -2.19 10.53
CA GLN A 98 -15.81 -3.46 10.78
C GLN A 98 -15.13 -4.32 11.85
N MET A 99 -13.81 -4.21 12.02
CA MET A 99 -13.09 -4.87 13.12
C MET A 99 -13.42 -4.21 14.47
N GLU A 100 -13.54 -2.88 14.53
CA GLU A 100 -13.80 -2.12 15.77
C GLU A 100 -15.14 -2.49 16.42
N ARG A 101 -16.11 -2.94 15.62
CA ARG A 101 -17.41 -3.46 16.13
C ARG A 101 -17.28 -4.59 17.13
N PHE A 102 -16.15 -5.30 17.15
CA PHE A 102 -15.89 -6.40 18.07
C PHE A 102 -15.23 -5.98 19.38
N GLY A 103 -14.83 -4.71 19.49
CA GLY A 103 -14.00 -4.24 20.59
C GLY A 103 -14.64 -3.14 21.42
N PHE A 104 -13.87 -2.70 22.41
CA PHE A 104 -14.09 -1.42 23.06
C PHE A 104 -12.75 -0.70 23.16
N THR A 105 -12.82 0.62 23.21
CA THR A 105 -11.71 1.47 23.64
C THR A 105 -12.23 2.52 24.58
N CYS A 106 -11.51 2.70 25.68
CA CYS A 106 -11.66 3.79 26.63
C CYS A 106 -10.31 4.49 26.72
N ALA A 107 -10.26 5.78 26.43
CA ALA A 107 -9.04 6.58 26.52
C ALA A 107 -9.33 7.96 27.10
N ASN A 108 -8.33 8.55 27.75
CA ASN A 108 -8.32 9.97 28.08
C ASN A 108 -6.96 10.55 27.71
N ALA A 109 -6.95 11.41 26.70
CA ALA A 109 -5.73 11.99 26.16
C ALA A 109 -5.00 12.90 27.17
N LEU A 110 -5.76 13.61 28.01
CA LEU A 110 -5.23 14.53 29.02
C LEU A 110 -4.61 13.81 30.21
N GLN A 111 -5.05 12.58 30.49
CA GLN A 111 -4.57 11.75 31.59
C GLN A 111 -3.59 10.66 31.14
N GLY A 112 -3.28 10.58 29.84
CA GLY A 112 -2.44 9.51 29.29
C GLY A 112 -3.03 8.11 29.48
N PHE A 113 -4.34 8.00 29.65
CA PHE A 113 -5.03 6.74 29.87
C PHE A 113 -5.47 6.13 28.54
N HIS A 114 -5.20 4.84 28.34
CA HIS A 114 -5.70 4.08 27.21
C HIS A 114 -5.93 2.63 27.60
N SER A 115 -7.13 2.14 27.33
CA SER A 115 -7.54 0.75 27.56
C SER A 115 -8.41 0.29 26.40
N CYS A 116 -8.09 -0.85 25.82
CA CYS A 116 -8.86 -1.43 24.74
C CYS A 116 -8.91 -2.95 24.88
N SER A 117 -9.93 -3.58 24.29
CA SER A 117 -10.05 -5.04 24.27
C SER A 117 -8.97 -5.71 23.42
N PHE A 118 -8.56 -5.06 22.33
CA PHE A 118 -7.49 -5.48 21.44
C PHE A 118 -7.05 -4.32 20.55
N PHE A 119 -5.84 -4.42 20.02
CA PHE A 119 -5.33 -3.54 18.97
C PHE A 119 -5.76 -4.07 17.59
N CYS A 120 -6.33 -3.21 16.75
CA CYS A 120 -6.75 -3.56 15.40
C CYS A 120 -5.72 -3.07 14.36
N GLU A 121 -5.50 -3.87 13.32
CA GLU A 121 -4.69 -3.47 12.17
C GLU A 121 -5.25 -4.11 10.91
N ALA A 122 -5.36 -3.33 9.84
CA ALA A 122 -5.63 -3.85 8.50
C ALA A 122 -4.57 -3.31 7.54
N TRP A 123 -4.13 -4.15 6.62
CA TRP A 123 -3.13 -3.78 5.63
C TRP A 123 -3.27 -4.63 4.36
N ILE A 124 -2.70 -4.13 3.26
CA ILE A 124 -2.76 -4.77 1.95
C ILE A 124 -1.58 -5.72 1.77
N GLY A 125 -1.90 -7.01 1.66
CA GLY A 125 -0.94 -8.10 1.54
C GLY A 125 -0.18 -8.14 0.22
N ARG A 126 0.99 -8.80 0.23
CA ARG A 126 1.73 -9.11 -1.02
C ARG A 126 0.91 -9.96 -1.99
N ALA A 127 0.06 -10.84 -1.45
CA ALA A 127 -0.84 -11.67 -2.24
C ALA A 127 -1.83 -10.82 -3.06
N TYR A 128 -2.34 -9.72 -2.51
CA TYR A 128 -3.25 -8.83 -3.22
C TYR A 128 -2.57 -8.20 -4.44
N TRP A 129 -1.34 -7.71 -4.25
CA TRP A 129 -0.59 -7.10 -5.34
C TRP A 129 -0.28 -8.09 -6.47
N ALA A 130 0.10 -9.32 -6.12
CA ALA A 130 0.30 -10.38 -7.10
C ALA A 130 -1.00 -10.73 -7.86
N ALA A 131 -2.14 -10.78 -7.17
CA ALA A 131 -3.45 -11.02 -7.78
C ALA A 131 -3.85 -9.87 -8.72
N LEU A 132 -3.60 -8.63 -8.31
CA LEU A 132 -3.86 -7.43 -9.09
C LEU A 132 -3.00 -7.38 -10.36
N ALA A 133 -1.71 -7.67 -10.25
CA ALA A 133 -0.78 -7.75 -11.37
C ALA A 133 -1.23 -8.78 -12.40
N LYS A 134 -1.69 -9.96 -11.93
CA LYS A 134 -2.24 -11.01 -12.79
C LYS A 134 -3.52 -10.58 -13.52
N ARG A 135 -4.40 -9.81 -12.86
CA ARG A 135 -5.64 -9.31 -13.48
C ARG A 135 -5.39 -8.22 -14.53
N ARG A 136 -4.47 -7.29 -14.24
CA ARG A 136 -4.15 -6.18 -15.14
C ARG A 136 -3.26 -6.58 -16.31
N GLY A 137 -2.50 -7.66 -16.14
CA GLY A 137 -1.40 -7.99 -17.04
C GLY A 137 -0.19 -7.08 -16.82
N PRO A 138 0.93 -7.35 -17.51
CA PRO A 138 2.15 -6.57 -17.35
C PRO A 138 1.94 -5.14 -17.82
N ARG A 139 1.97 -4.18 -16.89
CA ARG A 139 2.05 -2.75 -17.22
C ARG A 139 3.42 -2.50 -17.90
N ASN A 140 3.39 -1.91 -19.09
CA ASN A 140 4.56 -1.63 -19.93
C ASN A 140 5.51 -2.84 -20.08
N PRO A 141 5.11 -3.87 -20.85
CA PRO A 141 5.98 -5.01 -21.10
C PRO A 141 7.23 -4.53 -21.86
N VAL A 142 8.40 -4.87 -21.35
CA VAL A 142 9.70 -4.68 -22.01
C VAL A 142 10.39 -6.03 -22.00
N GLU A 143 10.73 -6.54 -23.18
CA GLU A 143 11.46 -7.78 -23.30
C GLU A 143 12.88 -7.62 -22.75
N ALA A 144 13.34 -8.58 -21.95
CA ALA A 144 14.67 -8.53 -21.34
C ALA A 144 15.77 -9.01 -22.30
N LEU A 145 15.85 -8.42 -23.49
CA LEU A 145 16.82 -8.79 -24.55
C LEU A 145 18.25 -8.37 -24.20
N VAL A 146 18.39 -7.29 -23.43
CA VAL A 146 19.66 -6.73 -22.99
C VAL A 146 19.74 -6.82 -21.47
N SER A 147 20.72 -7.59 -20.97
CA SER A 147 20.97 -7.66 -19.53
C SER A 147 21.49 -6.33 -18.98
N LEU A 148 21.31 -6.09 -17.68
CA LEU A 148 21.83 -4.88 -17.02
C LEU A 148 23.35 -4.70 -17.26
N ALA A 149 24.12 -5.79 -17.21
CA ALA A 149 25.56 -5.74 -17.46
C ALA A 149 25.89 -5.38 -18.91
N ALA A 150 25.14 -5.90 -19.88
CA ALA A 150 25.30 -5.54 -21.29
C ALA A 150 24.87 -4.10 -21.54
N PHE A 151 23.77 -3.65 -20.93
CA PHE A 151 23.30 -2.27 -21.01
C PHE A 151 24.35 -1.28 -20.49
N LYS A 152 24.93 -1.53 -19.31
CA LYS A 152 26.02 -0.71 -18.73
C LYS A 152 27.23 -0.56 -19.64
N LYS A 153 27.52 -1.55 -20.49
CA LYS A 153 28.62 -1.50 -21.47
C LYS A 153 28.25 -0.74 -22.74
N ARG A 154 26.97 -0.67 -23.09
CA ARG A 154 26.48 -0.03 -24.34
C ARG A 154 26.15 1.44 -24.14
N VAL A 155 25.59 1.80 -22.98
CA VAL A 155 25.21 3.17 -22.65
C VAL A 155 26.45 4.04 -22.51
N LYS A 156 26.42 5.24 -23.10
CA LYS A 156 27.55 6.17 -23.12
C LYS A 156 27.10 7.62 -22.92
N PRO A 157 28.01 8.52 -22.50
CA PRO A 157 27.73 9.96 -22.53
C PRO A 157 27.32 10.41 -23.94
N GLY A 158 26.33 11.30 -24.02
CA GLY A 158 25.71 11.76 -25.27
C GLY A 158 24.43 11.00 -25.65
N ASP A 159 24.22 9.78 -25.13
CA ASP A 159 22.94 9.09 -25.29
C ASP A 159 21.82 9.87 -24.58
N THR A 160 20.57 9.65 -24.99
CA THR A 160 19.40 10.30 -24.37
C THR A 160 18.43 9.30 -23.77
N LEU A 161 17.81 9.70 -22.65
CA LEU A 161 16.73 8.97 -22.00
C LEU A 161 15.51 9.88 -21.89
N LYS A 162 14.39 9.46 -22.47
CA LYS A 162 13.09 10.10 -22.28
C LYS A 162 12.26 9.29 -21.31
N LEU A 163 11.87 9.86 -20.18
CA LEU A 163 10.97 9.17 -19.24
C LEU A 163 9.55 9.18 -19.83
N ILE A 164 9.03 8.00 -20.19
CA ILE A 164 7.74 7.86 -20.88
C ILE A 164 6.64 7.25 -20.00
N ASP A 165 6.99 6.51 -18.94
CA ASP A 165 6.06 6.13 -17.86
C ASP A 165 6.77 6.18 -16.51
N ALA A 166 6.02 6.58 -15.48
CA ALA A 166 6.46 6.64 -14.09
C ALA A 166 5.22 6.63 -13.16
N PRO A 167 5.39 6.38 -11.85
CA PRO A 167 4.31 6.54 -10.89
C PRO A 167 3.72 7.96 -10.93
N ALA A 168 2.44 8.07 -10.51
CA ALA A 168 1.71 9.33 -10.52
C ALA A 168 2.47 10.45 -9.78
N GLY A 169 2.45 11.67 -10.33
CA GLY A 169 3.14 12.83 -9.75
C GLY A 169 4.65 12.91 -10.03
N HIS A 170 5.22 12.00 -10.85
CA HIS A 170 6.65 12.06 -11.16
C HIS A 170 7.00 13.29 -12.03
N ARG A 171 7.64 14.29 -11.41
CA ARG A 171 7.97 15.61 -12.00
C ARG A 171 8.74 15.60 -13.33
N SER A 172 9.43 14.51 -13.66
CA SER A 172 10.25 14.42 -14.88
C SER A 172 9.58 13.61 -16.01
N LEU A 173 8.32 13.19 -15.84
CA LEU A 173 7.59 12.46 -16.86
C LEU A 173 7.50 13.29 -18.15
N GLY A 174 7.75 12.65 -19.29
CA GLY A 174 7.80 13.28 -20.61
C GLY A 174 9.12 13.98 -20.93
N THR A 175 10.02 14.16 -19.96
CA THR A 175 11.29 14.89 -20.16
C THR A 175 12.33 13.98 -20.81
N THR A 176 13.00 14.50 -21.84
CA THR A 176 14.21 13.90 -22.42
C THR A 176 15.44 14.52 -21.76
N ARG A 177 16.37 13.69 -21.30
CA ARG A 177 17.65 14.14 -20.73
C ARG A 177 18.83 13.43 -21.37
N THR A 178 19.89 14.18 -21.60
CA THR A 178 21.16 13.65 -22.10
C THR A 178 21.96 13.03 -20.96
N ILE A 179 22.59 11.88 -21.21
CA ILE A 179 23.53 11.24 -20.30
C ILE A 179 24.85 12.02 -20.39
N THR A 180 25.29 12.56 -19.27
CA THR A 180 26.55 13.32 -19.18
C THR A 180 27.70 12.45 -18.64
N LYS A 181 27.39 11.45 -17.81
CA LYS A 181 28.38 10.51 -17.27
C LYS A 181 27.75 9.15 -16.97
N VAL A 182 28.49 8.08 -17.23
CA VAL A 182 28.13 6.71 -16.86
C VAL A 182 29.09 6.24 -15.77
N ARG A 183 28.56 5.68 -14.69
CA ARG A 183 29.33 5.10 -13.58
C ARG A 183 28.91 3.66 -13.35
N SER A 184 29.58 2.95 -12.44
CA SER A 184 29.23 1.55 -12.13
C SER A 184 27.87 1.41 -11.45
N GLY A 185 27.51 2.41 -10.62
CA GLY A 185 26.28 2.43 -9.81
C GLY A 185 25.13 3.22 -10.43
N ASP A 186 25.42 4.22 -11.26
CA ASP A 186 24.45 5.21 -11.71
C ASP A 186 24.78 5.84 -13.08
N LEU A 187 23.79 6.54 -13.63
CA LEU A 187 23.90 7.44 -14.77
C LEU A 187 23.69 8.88 -14.28
N ILE A 188 24.55 9.81 -14.70
CA ILE A 188 24.32 11.24 -14.50
C ILE A 188 23.64 11.81 -15.73
N LEU A 189 22.48 12.39 -15.52
CA LEU A 189 21.68 13.07 -16.52
C LEU A 189 21.90 14.59 -16.43
N GLU A 190 21.63 15.27 -17.52
CA GLU A 190 21.56 16.73 -17.56
C GLU A 190 20.64 17.30 -16.45
N GLY A 191 21.01 18.45 -15.89
CA GLY A 191 20.23 19.12 -14.84
C GLY A 191 20.43 18.57 -13.42
N ARG A 192 21.62 18.04 -13.11
CA ARG A 192 21.97 17.47 -11.79
C ARG A 192 21.06 16.33 -11.32
N SER A 193 20.45 15.61 -12.26
CA SER A 193 19.68 14.40 -12.00
C SER A 193 20.59 13.18 -12.14
N HIS A 194 20.38 12.16 -11.33
CA HIS A 194 21.02 10.85 -11.50
C HIS A 194 19.95 9.76 -11.58
N LEU A 195 20.32 8.62 -12.16
CA LEU A 195 19.49 7.43 -12.27
C LEU A 195 20.33 6.23 -11.81
N ASP A 196 19.96 5.65 -10.68
CA ASP A 196 20.66 4.49 -10.12
C ASP A 196 20.32 3.22 -10.89
N PHE A 197 21.32 2.34 -11.04
CA PHE A 197 21.08 1.02 -11.59
C PHE A 197 20.43 0.11 -10.55
N PRO A 198 19.31 -0.55 -10.88
CA PRO A 198 18.66 -1.48 -9.97
C PRO A 198 19.45 -2.79 -9.84
N ARG A 199 18.96 -3.71 -9.00
CA ARG A 199 19.37 -5.12 -9.07
C ARG A 199 18.96 -5.71 -10.42
N ALA A 200 19.68 -6.74 -10.88
CA ALA A 200 19.43 -7.35 -12.19
C ALA A 200 17.99 -7.84 -12.39
N ALA A 201 17.37 -8.41 -11.35
CA ALA A 201 15.97 -8.88 -11.40
C ALA A 201 14.92 -7.75 -11.56
N ALA A 202 15.31 -6.50 -11.29
CA ALA A 202 14.46 -5.32 -11.39
C ALA A 202 14.70 -4.51 -12.68
N PHE A 203 15.51 -5.04 -13.61
CA PHE A 203 15.88 -4.39 -14.87
C PHE A 203 15.36 -5.18 -16.07
N ALA A 204 14.78 -4.48 -17.05
CA ALA A 204 14.51 -5.03 -18.38
C ALA A 204 14.85 -4.00 -19.46
N CYS A 205 15.41 -4.46 -20.58
CA CYS A 205 15.74 -3.61 -21.71
C CYS A 205 15.65 -4.40 -23.02
N ASP A 206 14.90 -3.87 -23.98
CA ASP A 206 14.73 -4.48 -25.32
C ASP A 206 15.69 -3.90 -26.37
N GLY A 207 16.59 -3.01 -25.95
CA GLY A 207 17.51 -2.26 -26.82
C GLY A 207 17.03 -0.85 -27.17
N LYS A 208 15.76 -0.51 -26.89
CA LYS A 208 15.20 0.83 -27.04
C LYS A 208 14.47 1.29 -25.77
N LEU A 209 13.64 0.45 -25.18
CA LEU A 209 12.97 0.71 -23.92
C LEU A 209 13.78 0.17 -22.76
N VAL A 210 13.87 0.94 -21.68
CA VAL A 210 14.54 0.57 -20.45
C VAL A 210 13.54 0.68 -19.31
N ARG A 211 13.22 -0.45 -18.68
CA ARG A 211 12.33 -0.53 -17.53
C ARG A 211 13.12 -0.81 -16.26
N ILE A 212 12.89 0.01 -15.24
CA ILE A 212 13.51 -0.10 -13.92
C ILE A 212 12.40 -0.20 -12.88
N SER A 213 12.35 -1.32 -12.16
CA SER A 213 11.38 -1.50 -11.07
C SER A 213 11.79 -0.67 -9.87
N ILE A 214 10.85 0.11 -9.34
CA ILE A 214 11.03 1.00 -8.17
C ILE A 214 9.94 0.77 -7.11
N GLY A 215 9.34 -0.42 -7.14
CA GLY A 215 8.23 -0.79 -6.27
C GLY A 215 8.57 -0.74 -4.79
N SER A 216 7.54 -0.53 -3.99
CA SER A 216 7.58 -0.54 -2.53
C SER A 216 6.61 -1.58 -1.97
N ASP A 217 6.57 -1.79 -0.65
CA ASP A 217 5.56 -2.67 -0.05
C ASP A 217 4.11 -2.15 -0.26
N HIS A 218 3.93 -0.88 -0.62
CA HIS A 218 2.62 -0.26 -0.87
C HIS A 218 2.25 -0.12 -2.36
N ASP A 219 3.20 -0.35 -3.25
CA ASP A 219 3.02 -0.40 -4.70
C ASP A 219 4.19 -1.19 -5.31
N PRO A 220 4.15 -2.53 -5.26
CA PRO A 220 5.29 -3.35 -5.68
C PRO A 220 5.48 -3.37 -7.20
N ASP A 221 4.48 -2.96 -7.99
CA ASP A 221 4.52 -2.94 -9.44
C ASP A 221 5.02 -1.60 -10.02
N ALA A 222 5.27 -0.59 -9.17
CA ALA A 222 5.81 0.69 -9.61
C ALA A 222 7.15 0.52 -10.35
N HIS A 223 7.27 1.19 -11.48
CA HIS A 223 8.46 1.19 -12.32
C HIS A 223 8.62 2.51 -13.07
N LEU A 224 9.85 2.77 -13.50
CA LEU A 224 10.18 3.81 -14.47
C LEU A 224 10.36 3.14 -15.83
N LEU A 225 9.83 3.77 -16.87
CA LEU A 225 10.03 3.37 -18.27
C LEU A 225 10.67 4.51 -19.05
N TYR A 226 11.85 4.24 -19.60
CA TYR A 226 12.58 5.19 -20.43
C TYR A 226 12.62 4.72 -21.88
N GLU A 227 12.50 5.65 -22.82
CA GLU A 227 12.97 5.48 -24.20
C GLU A 227 14.44 5.91 -24.26
N TRP A 228 15.32 4.97 -24.61
CA TRP A 228 16.74 5.19 -24.83
C TRP A 228 17.03 5.39 -26.32
N ARG A 229 17.80 6.43 -26.63
CA ARG A 229 18.36 6.67 -27.96
C ARG A 229 19.86 6.84 -27.85
N ALA A 230 20.58 6.04 -28.63
CA ALA A 230 22.03 6.17 -28.74
C ALA A 230 22.38 7.54 -29.34
N ALA A 231 23.51 8.11 -28.88
CA ALA A 231 24.09 9.29 -29.51
C ALA A 231 24.35 9.01 -31.00
N ALA A 232 23.94 9.96 -31.84
CA ALA A 232 24.28 9.98 -33.26
C ALA A 232 25.79 10.09 -33.47
#